data_AF-A0A9D6M774-F1
#
_entry.id   AF-A0A9D6M774-F1
#
_cell.length_a   1.000
_cell.length_b   1.000
_cell.length_c   1.000
_cell.angle_alpha   90.00
_cell.angle_beta   90.00
_cell.angle_gamma   90.00
#
_symmetry.space_group_name_H-M   'P 1'
#
loop_
_entity.id
_entity.type
_entity.pdbx_description
1 polymer ?
#
loop_
_entity_poly.entity_id
_entity_poly.type
_entity_poly.pdbx_seq_one_letter_code
_entity_poly.pdbx_strand_id
1 'polypeptide(L)'
;MAVGDEAGETGFRFGRGSSDYFIYSLVLTTDAERLRDQLNWLRRKLGWTDREEISFNKTSEERRRSFFEGVRPFRFVARSLVVDKRKLKENPPS
;
A
#
# COMPACT_ATOMS: atom_id res chain seq x y z
N MET A 1 -10.43 -4.28 8.14
CA MET A 1 -9.65 -3.05 7.86
C MET A 1 -9.13 -3.12 6.44
N ALA A 2 -9.10 -1.99 5.74
CA ALA A 2 -8.54 -1.85 4.41
C ALA A 2 -7.50 -0.71 4.42
N VAL A 3 -6.36 -0.93 3.77
CA VAL A 3 -5.37 0.12 3.50
C VAL A 3 -5.11 0.09 2.00
N GLY A 4 -5.08 1.26 1.37
CA GLY A 4 -4.93 1.37 -0.08
C GLY A 4 -3.77 2.28 -0.47
N ASP A 5 -3.19 1.98 -1.62
CA ASP A 5 -2.17 2.80 -2.27
C ASP A 5 -2.33 2.74 -3.80
N GLU A 6 -1.87 3.76 -4.49
CA GLU A 6 -1.97 3.89 -5.94
C GLU A 6 -0.59 3.94 -6.62
N ALA A 7 -0.53 3.39 -7.83
CA ALA A 7 0.67 3.43 -8.65
C ALA A 7 0.32 3.90 -10.07
N GLY A 8 1.18 4.77 -10.61
CA GLY A 8 0.98 5.44 -11.88
C GLY A 8 0.36 6.83 -11.71
N GLU A 9 0.41 7.63 -12.77
CA GLU A 9 -0.25 8.93 -12.82
C GLU A 9 -1.62 8.83 -13.51
N THR A 10 -2.52 9.75 -13.19
CA THR A 10 -3.86 9.83 -13.79
C THR A 10 -3.87 10.47 -15.19
N GLY A 11 -2.77 11.08 -15.63
CA GLY A 11 -2.65 11.71 -16.95
C GLY A 11 -2.70 10.72 -18.11
N PHE A 12 -2.97 11.21 -19.33
CA PHE A 12 -3.08 10.38 -20.55
C PHE A 12 -1.93 10.63 -21.55
N ARG A 13 -0.76 11.10 -21.07
CA ARG A 13 0.40 11.43 -21.92
C ARG A 13 1.18 10.18 -22.34
N PHE A 14 0.52 9.30 -23.09
CA PHE A 14 1.07 8.04 -23.57
C PHE A 14 2.37 8.27 -24.36
N GLY A 15 3.39 7.47 -24.09
CA GLY A 15 4.71 7.58 -24.72
C GLY A 15 5.51 8.86 -24.39
N ARG A 16 4.99 9.74 -23.52
CA ARG A 16 5.63 11.00 -23.10
C ARG A 16 5.79 11.11 -21.58
N GLY A 17 6.06 9.98 -20.93
CA GLY A 17 6.33 9.90 -19.49
C GLY A 17 5.13 9.47 -18.64
N SER A 18 3.92 9.38 -19.20
CA SER A 18 2.79 8.75 -18.51
C SER A 18 2.87 7.23 -18.60
N SER A 19 2.60 6.56 -17.48
CA SER A 19 2.30 5.12 -17.48
C SER A 19 1.05 4.86 -18.34
N ASP A 20 1.01 3.75 -19.08
CA ASP A 20 -0.21 3.31 -19.76
C ASP A 20 -1.27 2.78 -18.77
N TYR A 21 -0.84 2.40 -17.57
CA TYR A 21 -1.68 1.80 -16.54
C TYR A 21 -1.78 2.69 -15.32
N PHE A 22 -2.98 2.69 -14.73
CA PHE A 22 -3.22 3.16 -13.38
C PHE A 22 -3.61 1.95 -12.53
N ILE A 23 -2.93 1.75 -11.40
CA ILE A 23 -3.14 0.60 -10.53
C ILE A 23 -3.50 1.11 -9.14
N TYR A 24 -4.66 0.72 -8.65
CA TYR A 24 -5.05 0.95 -7.26
C TYR A 24 -5.02 -0.37 -6.51
N SER A 25 -4.27 -0.47 -5.42
CA SER A 25 -4.11 -1.70 -4.64
C SER A 25 -4.65 -1.53 -3.22
N LEU A 26 -5.31 -2.56 -2.73
CA LEU A 26 -5.85 -2.67 -1.39
C LEU A 26 -5.28 -3.89 -0.69
N VAL A 27 -4.85 -3.70 0.56
CA VAL A 27 -4.52 -4.77 1.50
C VAL A 27 -5.60 -4.81 2.56
N LEU A 28 -6.25 -5.97 2.65
CA LEU A 28 -7.41 -6.22 3.50
C LEU A 28 -7.06 -7.21 4.61
N THR A 29 -7.66 -7.02 5.77
CA THR A 29 -7.71 -8.02 6.85
C THR A 29 -9.09 -8.04 7.50
N THR A 30 -9.53 -9.23 7.92
CA THR A 30 -10.75 -9.42 8.71
C THR A 30 -10.51 -9.25 10.21
N ASP A 31 -9.25 -9.28 10.66
CA ASP A 31 -8.86 -9.21 12.08
C ASP A 31 -8.22 -7.85 12.40
N ALA A 32 -9.03 -6.80 12.32
CA ALA A 32 -8.57 -5.41 12.37
C ALA A 32 -8.06 -4.98 13.75
N GLU A 33 -8.78 -5.36 14.81
CA GLU A 33 -8.46 -4.95 16.19
C GLU A 33 -7.16 -5.60 16.64
N ARG A 34 -7.04 -6.92 16.49
CA ARG A 34 -5.82 -7.64 16.86
C ARG A 34 -4.61 -7.17 16.06
N LEU A 35 -4.80 -6.83 14.78
CA LEU A 35 -3.72 -6.27 13.97
C LEU A 35 -3.29 -4.91 14.50
N ARG A 36 -4.23 -4.06 14.92
CA ARG A 36 -3.92 -2.76 15.51
C ARG A 36 -3.11 -2.90 16.80
N ASP A 37 -3.49 -3.82 17.68
CA ASP A 37 -2.76 -4.09 18.91
C ASP A 37 -1.35 -4.62 18.63
N GLN A 38 -1.21 -5.53 17.66
CA GLN A 38 0.09 -6.03 17.23
C GLN A 38 0.98 -4.93 16.65
N LEU A 39 0.42 -4.03 15.83
CA LEU A 39 1.18 -2.92 15.26
C LEU A 39 1.65 -1.95 16.35
N ASN A 40 0.81 -1.66 17.35
CA ASN A 40 1.19 -0.83 18.49
C ASN A 40 2.27 -1.49 19.36
N TRP A 41 2.21 -2.82 19.52
CA TRP A 41 3.29 -3.55 20.19
C TRP A 41 4.60 -3.54 19.37
N LEU A 42 4.53 -3.76 18.06
CA LEU A 42 5.70 -3.73 17.17
C LEU A 42 6.38 -2.35 17.16
N ARG A 43 5.60 -1.25 17.13
CA ARG A 43 6.15 0.11 17.23
C ARG A 43 6.97 0.28 18.50
N ARG A 44 6.38 -0.03 19.66
CA ARG A 44 7.07 0.04 20.95
C ARG A 44 8.33 -0.83 21.00
N LYS A 45 8.25 -2.07 20.51
CA LYS A 45 9.39 -3.00 20.45
C LYS A 45 10.54 -2.47 19.58
N LEU A 46 10.23 -1.79 18.48
CA LEU A 46 11.21 -1.27 17.54
C LEU A 46 11.71 0.14 17.91
N GLY A 47 11.23 0.69 19.04
CA GLY A 47 11.57 2.04 19.50
C GLY A 47 10.93 3.15 18.69
N TRP A 48 9.85 2.86 17.96
CA TRP A 48 9.08 3.85 17.21
C TRP A 48 8.03 4.51 18.11
N THR A 49 7.82 5.81 17.90
CA THR A 49 6.69 6.53 18.48
C THR A 49 5.38 6.08 17.82
N ASP A 50 4.26 6.22 18.52
CA ASP A 50 2.94 5.81 18.00
C ASP A 50 2.52 6.56 16.73
N ARG A 51 3.19 7.68 16.41
CA ARG A 51 2.92 8.53 15.24
C ARG A 51 3.95 8.39 14.12
N GLU A 52 5.03 7.64 14.33
CA GLU A 52 6.04 7.46 13.29
C GLU A 52 5.50 6.59 12.16
N GLU A 53 5.63 7.10 10.95
CA GLU A 53 5.36 6.35 9.74
C GLU A 53 6.48 5.33 9.51
N ILE A 54 6.09 4.07 9.29
CA ILE A 54 7.03 2.99 9.00
C ILE A 54 7.40 3.08 7.52
N SER A 55 8.41 3.89 7.20
CA SER A 55 8.92 3.99 5.83
C SER A 55 9.84 2.82 5.50
N PHE A 56 9.49 2.04 4.48
CA PHE A 56 10.28 0.88 4.03
C PHE A 56 11.72 1.27 3.66
N ASN A 57 11.91 2.41 3.00
CA ASN A 57 13.22 2.87 2.53
C ASN A 57 14.11 3.42 3.65
N LYS A 58 13.51 3.91 4.74
CA LYS A 58 14.24 4.50 5.88
C LYS A 58 14.42 3.51 7.04
N THR A 59 13.89 2.30 6.92
CA THR A 59 13.94 1.29 7.98
C THR A 59 15.01 0.25 7.68
N SER A 60 15.86 -0.06 8.67
CA SER A 60 16.90 -1.09 8.53
C SER A 60 16.30 -2.45 8.16
N GLU A 61 17.07 -3.31 7.49
CA GLU A 61 16.60 -4.65 7.11
C GLU A 61 16.13 -5.47 8.33
N GLU A 62 16.89 -5.45 9.41
CA GLU A 62 16.55 -6.15 10.65
C GLU A 62 15.18 -5.70 11.20
N ARG A 63 14.94 -4.39 11.25
CA ARG A 63 13.66 -3.83 11.72
C ARG A 63 12.51 -4.17 10.76
N ARG A 64 12.74 -4.13 9.45
CA ARG A 64 11.76 -4.59 8.45
C ARG A 64 11.40 -6.06 8.64
N ARG A 65 12.40 -6.92 8.81
CA ARG A 65 12.19 -8.35 9.07
C ARG A 65 11.38 -8.59 10.33
N SER A 66 11.73 -7.93 11.43
CA SER A 66 10.99 -8.00 12.70
C SER A 66 9.52 -7.55 12.55
N PHE A 67 9.28 -6.49 11.78
CA PHE A 67 7.93 -6.04 11.44
C PHE A 67 7.15 -7.11 10.66
N PHE A 68 7.72 -7.62 9.56
CA PHE A 68 7.04 -8.63 8.73
C PHE A 68 6.78 -9.94 9.47
N GLU A 69 7.73 -10.41 10.28
CA GLU A 69 7.53 -11.57 11.16
C GLU A 69 6.41 -11.34 12.17
N GLY A 70 6.31 -10.13 12.71
CA GLY A 70 5.27 -9.76 13.66
C GLY A 70 3.87 -9.73 13.06
N VAL A 71 3.72 -9.43 11.77
CA VAL A 71 2.43 -9.43 11.07
C VAL A 71 2.15 -10.73 10.31
N ARG A 72 3.14 -11.61 10.15
CA ARG A 72 3.02 -12.92 9.47
C ARG A 72 1.85 -13.79 9.94
N PRO A 73 1.45 -13.81 11.23
CA PRO A 73 0.30 -14.61 11.67
C PRO A 73 -1.06 -14.12 11.20
N PHE A 74 -1.14 -12.90 10.66
CA PHE A 74 -2.41 -12.31 10.22
C PHE A 74 -2.71 -12.71 8.78
N ARG A 75 -3.99 -12.95 8.50
CA ARG A 75 -4.45 -13.23 7.15
C ARG A 75 -4.68 -11.92 6.39
N PHE A 76 -3.86 -11.70 5.37
CA PHE A 76 -4.03 -10.59 4.44
C PHE A 76 -4.64 -11.06 3.13
N VAL A 77 -5.45 -10.20 2.54
CA VAL A 77 -5.98 -10.36 1.18
C VAL A 77 -5.61 -9.12 0.38
N ALA A 78 -4.80 -9.29 -0.66
CA ALA A 78 -4.52 -8.23 -1.62
C ALA A 78 -5.54 -8.24 -2.76
N ARG A 79 -5.98 -7.05 -3.16
CA ARG A 79 -6.83 -6.82 -4.34
C ARG A 79 -6.28 -5.62 -5.08
N SER A 80 -6.20 -5.70 -6.39
CA SER A 80 -5.76 -4.57 -7.22
C SER A 80 -6.74 -4.35 -8.36
N LEU A 81 -7.10 -3.09 -8.57
CA LEU A 81 -7.77 -2.62 -9.77
C LEU A 81 -6.68 -2.17 -10.73
N VAL A 82 -6.60 -2.82 -11.89
CA VAL A 82 -5.67 -2.48 -12.96
C VAL A 82 -6.45 -1.86 -14.10
N VAL A 83 -6.18 -0.59 -14.38
CA VAL A 83 -6.83 0.18 -15.43
C VAL A 83 -5.84 0.39 -16.57
N ASP A 84 -6.14 -0.19 -17.73
CA ASP A 84 -5.46 0.15 -18.99
C ASP A 84 -6.07 1.45 -19.53
N LYS A 85 -5.35 2.57 -19.36
CA LYS A 85 -5.86 3.90 -19.71
C LYS A 85 -6.08 4.06 -21.21
N ARG A 86 -5.45 3.24 -22.06
CA ARG A 86 -5.66 3.27 -23.52
C ARG A 86 -7.04 2.76 -23.92
N LYS A 87 -7.71 2.01 -23.03
CA LYS A 87 -9.07 1.50 -23.24
C LYS A 87 -10.14 2.45 -22.70
N LEU A 88 -9.74 3.45 -21.92
CA LEU A 88 -10.62 4.54 -21.52
C LEU A 88 -10.70 5.49 -22.73
N LYS A 89 -11.81 5.45 -23.46
CA LYS A 89 -12.06 6.44 -24.52
C LYS A 89 -11.99 7.83 -23.91
N GLU A 90 -11.22 8.74 -24.52
CA GLU A 90 -11.39 10.16 -24.28
C GLU A 90 -12.86 10.48 -24.55
N ASN A 91 -13.62 10.92 -23.54
CA ASN A 91 -14.80 11.71 -23.85
C ASN A 91 -14.26 12.99 -24.50
N PRO A 92 -14.62 13.29 -25.77
CA PRO A 92 -14.23 14.57 -26.33
C PRO A 92 -14.79 15.69 -25.44
N PRO A 93 -14.08 16.82 -25.32
CA PRO A 93 -14.63 17.98 -24.62
C PRO A 93 -15.98 18.33 -25.25
N SER A 94 -16.99 18.49 -24.38
CA SER A 94 -18.32 19.01 -24.69
C SER A 94 -18.27 20.38 -25.35
#